data_AF-A0A8J1ZLK9-F1
#
_entry.id   AF-A0A8J1ZLK9-F1
#
_cell.length_a   1.000
_cell.length_b   1.000
_cell.length_c   1.000
_cell.angle_alpha   90.00
_cell.angle_beta   90.00
_cell.angle_gamma   90.00
#
_symmetry.space_group_name_H-M   'P 1'
#
loop_
_entity.id
_entity.type
_entity.pdbx_description
1 polymer ?
#
loop_
_entity_poly.entity_id
_entity_poly.type
_entity_poly.pdbx_seq_one_letter_code
_entity_poly.pdbx_strand_id
1 'polypeptide(L)'
;MTVMQCPAQETMENVQLPATMAGLKPYPEVCYMEGCHEMPNKSGDGGVKVTDMQPCYGDGCSICSIYCTFPACIGCSGADETCCSQCTYACCKVLDCSDAEKRCCTFVNCNHYLIVPRTCRQQTCQCCCVDGRQAFPCTKEVPCLINCLCCTCFANWGTSCQCCKTIGDLIPSLKE
;
A
#
# COMPACT_ATOMS: atom_id res chain seq x y z
N MET A 1 -25.40 27.00 0.02
CA MET A 1 -24.86 25.76 0.62
C MET A 1 -26.03 24.79 0.69
N THR A 2 -26.12 23.87 -0.27
CA THR A 2 -27.21 22.90 -0.36
C THR A 2 -26.66 21.56 0.09
N VAL A 3 -27.09 21.09 1.25
CA VAL A 3 -26.69 19.78 1.78
C VAL A 3 -27.48 18.72 1.00
N MET A 4 -26.77 17.92 0.21
CA MET A 4 -27.36 16.78 -0.51
C MET A 4 -27.64 15.69 0.53
N GLN A 5 -28.91 15.47 0.87
CA GLN A 5 -29.31 14.37 1.73
C GLN A 5 -29.26 13.06 0.95
N CYS A 6 -28.54 12.08 1.50
CA CYS A 6 -28.51 10.72 0.98
C CYS A 6 -29.89 10.07 1.18
N PRO A 7 -30.50 9.43 0.16
CA PRO A 7 -31.81 8.81 0.30
C PRO A 7 -31.77 7.67 1.33
N ALA A 8 -32.85 7.55 2.09
CA ALA A 8 -33.03 6.51 3.11
C ALA A 8 -32.87 5.12 2.49
N GLN A 9 -32.11 4.24 3.17
CA GLN A 9 -31.89 2.86 2.75
C GLN A 9 -33.21 2.07 2.83
N GLU A 10 -33.68 1.55 1.70
CA GLU A 10 -34.68 0.49 1.68
C GLU A 10 -34.01 -0.82 2.11
N THR A 11 -34.57 -1.47 3.13
CA THR A 11 -34.13 -2.76 3.66
C THR A 11 -34.37 -3.87 2.61
N MET A 12 -33.31 -4.60 2.25
CA MET A 12 -33.35 -5.73 1.29
C MET A 12 -34.06 -6.99 1.84
N GLU A 13 -35.28 -6.89 2.33
CA GLU A 13 -36.00 -8.06 2.85
C GLU A 13 -36.69 -8.92 1.77
N ASN A 14 -36.74 -8.50 0.51
CA ASN A 14 -37.56 -9.18 -0.52
C ASN A 14 -36.89 -9.41 -1.88
N VAL A 15 -35.59 -9.71 -1.92
CA VAL A 15 -34.95 -10.15 -3.19
C VAL A 15 -35.05 -11.67 -3.31
N GLN A 16 -35.96 -12.14 -4.16
CA GLN A 16 -36.05 -13.56 -4.53
C GLN A 16 -34.84 -13.96 -5.39
N LEU A 17 -33.91 -14.71 -4.80
CA LEU A 17 -32.72 -15.22 -5.49
C LEU A 17 -33.07 -16.36 -6.47
N PRO A 18 -32.40 -16.47 -7.63
CA PRO A 18 -32.65 -17.52 -8.61
C PRO A 18 -32.26 -18.92 -8.09
N ALA A 19 -33.00 -19.93 -8.53
CA ALA A 19 -32.96 -21.32 -8.04
C ALA A 19 -31.61 -22.04 -8.18
N THR A 20 -30.66 -21.49 -8.94
CA THR A 20 -29.32 -22.05 -9.15
C THR A 20 -28.37 -21.86 -7.96
N MET A 21 -28.79 -21.18 -6.90
CA MET A 21 -28.03 -21.02 -5.65
C MET A 21 -28.54 -21.90 -4.49
N ALA A 22 -29.47 -22.82 -4.75
CA ALA A 22 -30.02 -23.74 -3.75
C ALA A 22 -28.92 -24.68 -3.21
N GLY A 23 -28.36 -24.35 -2.06
CA GLY A 23 -27.30 -25.12 -1.38
C GLY A 23 -26.18 -24.24 -0.80
N LEU A 24 -26.07 -22.99 -1.23
CA LEU A 24 -25.20 -22.02 -0.60
C LEU A 24 -25.98 -21.34 0.53
N LYS A 25 -25.55 -21.55 1.79
CA LYS A 25 -26.06 -20.75 2.90
C LYS A 25 -25.61 -19.31 2.68
N PRO A 26 -26.50 -18.31 2.65
CA PRO A 26 -26.07 -16.92 2.73
C PRO A 26 -25.28 -16.74 4.03
N TYR A 27 -24.07 -16.19 3.93
CA TYR A 27 -23.34 -15.74 5.11
C TYR A 27 -24.15 -14.58 5.69
N PRO A 28 -24.69 -14.68 6.92
CA PRO A 28 -25.56 -13.66 7.48
C PRO A 28 -24.81 -12.38 7.94
N GLU A 29 -23.53 -12.25 7.64
CA GLU A 29 -22.74 -11.06 8.00
C GLU A 29 -21.84 -10.65 6.82
N VAL A 30 -22.46 -10.06 5.81
CA VAL A 30 -21.75 -9.00 5.07
C VAL A 30 -21.84 -7.78 5.99
N CYS A 31 -20.83 -7.61 6.84
CA CYS A 31 -20.71 -6.43 7.68
C CYS A 31 -20.75 -5.19 6.78
N TYR A 32 -21.88 -4.48 6.80
CA TYR A 32 -21.86 -3.04 6.62
C TYR A 32 -21.07 -2.47 7.80
N MET A 33 -19.82 -2.07 7.56
CA MET A 33 -19.05 -1.30 8.52
C MET A 33 -19.59 0.14 8.55
N GLU A 34 -20.79 0.33 9.11
CA GLU A 34 -21.16 1.62 9.66
C GLU A 34 -20.42 1.79 10.98
N GLY A 35 -19.36 2.59 10.93
CA GLY A 35 -18.41 2.75 12.02
C GLY A 35 -17.01 2.35 11.59
N CYS A 36 -16.45 3.05 10.60
CA CYS A 36 -15.01 3.18 10.48
C CYS A 36 -14.49 3.96 11.70
N HIS A 37 -14.49 3.32 12.87
CA HIS A 37 -13.56 3.68 13.91
C HIS A 37 -12.19 3.65 13.27
N GLU A 38 -11.45 4.75 13.44
CA GLU A 38 -10.03 4.82 13.10
C GLU A 38 -9.34 3.61 13.71
N MET A 39 -9.14 2.57 12.89
CA MET A 39 -8.21 1.53 13.26
C MET A 39 -6.87 2.24 13.23
N PRO A 40 -6.12 2.32 14.35
CA PRO A 40 -4.73 2.68 14.25
C PRO A 40 -4.15 1.66 13.29
N ASN A 41 -3.73 2.13 12.12
CA ASN A 41 -2.99 1.34 11.15
C ASN A 41 -1.63 1.05 11.78
N LYS A 42 -1.64 0.21 12.81
CA LYS A 42 -0.52 -0.64 13.18
C LYS A 42 -0.54 -1.75 12.14
N SER A 43 -0.25 -1.40 10.88
CA SER A 43 0.73 -2.17 10.14
C SER A 43 1.95 -2.21 11.08
N GLY A 44 2.02 -3.25 11.92
CA GLY A 44 3.16 -3.46 12.78
C GLY A 44 4.35 -3.68 11.87
N ASP A 45 5.03 -2.60 11.51
CA ASP A 45 6.44 -2.40 11.18
C ASP A 45 7.20 -3.50 10.41
N GLY A 46 6.48 -4.40 9.72
CA GLY A 46 7.04 -5.29 8.71
C GLY A 46 7.26 -4.56 7.38
N GLY A 47 7.00 -3.25 7.34
CA GLY A 47 7.36 -2.39 6.24
C GLY A 47 8.87 -2.39 6.09
N VAL A 48 9.35 -2.87 4.95
CA VAL A 48 10.78 -2.89 4.64
C VAL A 48 11.31 -1.47 4.72
N LYS A 49 12.37 -1.28 5.51
CA LYS A 49 13.07 0.01 5.56
C LYS A 49 13.62 0.31 4.18
N VAL A 50 13.36 1.52 3.68
CA VAL A 50 13.85 1.99 2.36
C VAL A 50 15.35 1.77 2.21
N THR A 51 16.10 2.00 3.29
CA THR A 51 17.55 1.88 3.31
C THR A 51 18.05 0.50 2.92
N ASP A 52 17.28 -0.55 3.21
CA ASP A 52 17.69 -1.94 3.08
C ASP A 52 17.31 -2.53 1.71
N MET A 53 16.56 -1.77 0.92
CA MET A 53 16.10 -2.21 -0.40
C MET A 53 17.18 -2.07 -1.44
N GLN A 54 17.23 -3.06 -2.34
CA GLN A 54 18.03 -2.99 -3.54
C GLN A 54 17.16 -2.50 -4.71
N PRO A 55 17.40 -1.28 -5.24
CA PRO A 55 16.63 -0.75 -6.35
C PRO A 55 16.99 -1.52 -7.63
N CYS A 56 15.96 -2.03 -8.32
CA CYS A 56 16.08 -2.72 -9.60
C CYS A 56 15.85 -1.74 -10.77
N TYR A 57 14.98 -0.77 -10.57
CA TYR A 57 14.63 0.27 -11.54
C TYR A 57 14.29 1.56 -10.80
N GLY A 58 14.70 2.69 -11.34
CA GLY A 58 14.30 4.00 -10.83
C GLY A 58 14.29 5.04 -11.94
N ASP A 59 13.26 5.88 -11.93
CA ASP A 59 13.11 6.99 -12.87
C ASP A 59 12.65 8.24 -12.11
N GLY A 60 13.64 9.01 -11.65
CA GLY A 60 13.45 10.22 -10.88
C GLY A 60 12.70 9.93 -9.58
N CYS A 61 11.42 10.28 -9.55
CA CYS A 61 10.58 10.19 -8.37
C CYS A 61 9.92 8.82 -8.14
N SER A 62 10.25 7.81 -8.96
CA SER A 62 9.70 6.45 -8.86
C SER A 62 10.84 5.45 -8.68
N ILE A 63 10.69 4.55 -7.72
CA ILE A 63 11.67 3.51 -7.38
C ILE A 63 10.95 2.17 -7.36
N CYS A 64 11.54 1.17 -7.99
CA CYS A 64 11.12 -0.22 -7.92
C CYS A 64 12.29 -1.04 -7.40
N SER A 65 12.07 -1.72 -6.28
CA SER A 65 13.07 -2.49 -5.55
C SER A 65 12.65 -3.94 -5.42
N ILE A 66 13.63 -4.80 -5.15
CA ILE A 66 13.40 -6.21 -4.87
C ILE A 66 13.65 -6.47 -3.39
N TYR A 67 12.70 -7.15 -2.75
CA TYR A 67 12.75 -7.59 -1.36
C TYR A 67 12.28 -9.04 -1.23
N CYS A 68 13.18 -9.94 -0.84
CA CYS A 68 12.94 -11.38 -0.86
C CYS A 68 12.93 -12.02 0.54
N THR A 69 12.32 -11.37 1.53
CA THR A 69 12.21 -11.97 2.88
C THR A 69 10.90 -12.73 3.03
N PHE A 70 10.99 -14.06 3.09
CA PHE A 70 9.83 -14.92 3.31
C PHE A 70 9.47 -14.99 4.80
N PRO A 71 8.17 -15.00 5.19
CA PRO A 71 6.97 -14.92 4.36
C PRO A 71 6.50 -13.48 4.07
N ALA A 72 7.19 -12.46 4.57
CA ALA A 72 6.79 -11.05 4.46
C ALA A 72 6.66 -10.56 3.01
N CYS A 73 7.41 -11.15 2.08
CA CYS A 73 7.33 -10.89 0.65
C CYS A 73 6.12 -11.53 -0.05
N ILE A 74 5.19 -12.19 0.65
CA ILE A 74 3.99 -12.77 0.01
C ILE A 74 2.84 -11.76 0.04
N GLY A 75 2.07 -11.72 -1.05
CA GLY A 75 0.86 -10.90 -1.17
C GLY A 75 1.16 -9.46 -1.55
N CYS A 76 0.12 -8.64 -1.50
CA CYS A 76 0.20 -7.23 -1.85
C CYS A 76 -0.16 -6.36 -0.65
N SER A 77 0.51 -5.23 -0.51
CA SER A 77 0.16 -4.20 0.45
C SER A 77 0.64 -2.85 -0.04
N GLY A 78 -0.11 -1.79 0.24
CA GLY A 78 0.29 -0.48 -0.19
C GLY A 78 -0.55 0.63 0.39
N ALA A 79 -0.05 1.85 0.18
CA ALA A 79 -0.74 3.07 0.45
C ALA A 79 -0.56 4.01 -0.74
N ASP A 80 -1.62 4.72 -1.12
CA ASP A 80 -1.59 5.75 -2.15
C ASP A 80 -2.24 7.01 -1.60
N GLU A 81 -1.58 8.13 -1.80
CA GLU A 81 -2.12 9.47 -1.58
C GLU A 81 -1.93 10.25 -2.87
N THR A 82 -3.02 10.46 -3.60
CA THR A 82 -3.01 11.18 -4.86
C THR A 82 -4.08 12.25 -4.83
N CYS A 83 -3.67 13.51 -4.90
CA CYS A 83 -4.56 14.67 -4.81
C CYS A 83 -5.49 14.58 -3.58
N CYS A 84 -6.80 14.44 -3.79
CA CYS A 84 -7.81 14.38 -2.74
C CYS A 84 -8.21 12.96 -2.31
N SER A 85 -7.48 11.93 -2.77
CA SER A 85 -7.75 10.53 -2.45
C SER A 85 -6.61 9.95 -1.63
N GLN A 86 -6.97 9.20 -0.59
CA GLN A 86 -6.06 8.37 0.17
C GLN A 86 -6.60 6.94 0.20
N CYS A 87 -5.76 5.97 -0.14
CA CYS A 87 -6.08 4.57 -0.18
C CYS A 87 -5.03 3.77 0.59
N THR A 88 -5.46 2.81 1.39
CA THR A 88 -4.57 1.79 1.98
C THR A 88 -5.17 0.43 1.69
N TYR A 89 -4.34 -0.52 1.29
CA TYR A 89 -4.83 -1.84 0.94
C TYR A 89 -3.83 -2.94 1.29
N ALA A 90 -4.37 -4.14 1.49
CA ALA A 90 -3.64 -5.38 1.61
C ALA A 90 -4.45 -6.49 0.93
N CYS A 91 -3.79 -7.36 0.17
CA CYS A 91 -4.42 -8.44 -0.58
C CYS A 91 -3.56 -9.70 -0.51
N CYS A 92 -4.16 -10.85 -0.22
CA CYS A 92 -3.46 -12.14 -0.05
C CYS A 92 -2.22 -12.05 0.87
N LYS A 93 -2.27 -11.22 1.92
CA LYS A 93 -1.13 -10.85 2.76
C LYS A 93 -1.13 -11.66 4.04
N VAL A 94 0.01 -12.23 4.40
CA VAL A 94 0.22 -12.90 5.70
C VAL A 94 0.36 -11.82 6.78
N LEU A 95 -0.33 -12.00 7.90
CA LEU A 95 -0.32 -11.11 9.05
C LEU A 95 0.37 -11.81 10.23
N ASP A 96 0.90 -11.05 11.18
CA ASP A 96 1.66 -11.59 12.32
C ASP A 96 0.81 -12.31 13.38
N CYS A 97 -0.48 -12.58 13.12
CA CYS A 97 -1.47 -13.13 14.06
C CYS A 97 -1.57 -12.38 15.42
N SER A 98 -0.91 -11.23 15.54
CA SER A 98 -0.80 -10.44 16.76
C SER A 98 -1.81 -9.30 16.82
N ASP A 99 -2.67 -9.17 15.81
CA ASP A 99 -3.73 -8.19 15.80
C ASP A 99 -4.84 -8.57 16.79
N ALA A 100 -5.67 -7.60 17.18
CA ALA A 100 -6.72 -7.81 18.19
C ALA A 100 -7.71 -8.91 17.79
N GLU A 101 -7.91 -9.10 16.50
CA GLU A 101 -8.79 -10.10 15.90
C GLU A 101 -8.09 -11.47 15.67
N LYS A 102 -6.79 -11.59 15.97
CA LYS A 102 -5.97 -12.79 15.74
C LYS A 102 -6.04 -13.31 14.30
N ARG A 103 -6.17 -12.41 13.33
CA ARG A 103 -6.14 -12.73 11.90
C ARG A 103 -4.71 -13.04 11.48
N CYS A 104 -4.54 -14.18 10.84
CA CYS A 104 -3.24 -14.62 10.33
C CYS A 104 -3.01 -14.31 8.84
N CYS A 105 -4.07 -13.96 8.11
CA CYS A 105 -3.98 -13.55 6.72
C CYS A 105 -5.18 -12.66 6.35
N THR A 106 -4.99 -11.82 5.33
CA THR A 106 -6.08 -11.08 4.69
C THR A 106 -6.18 -11.47 3.22
N PHE A 107 -7.40 -11.76 2.76
CA PHE A 107 -7.66 -11.95 1.33
C PHE A 107 -7.74 -10.60 0.62
N VAL A 108 -8.58 -9.69 1.12
CA VAL A 108 -8.67 -8.30 0.69
C VAL A 108 -9.04 -7.43 1.90
N ASN A 109 -8.28 -6.38 2.12
CA ASN A 109 -8.60 -5.28 3.01
C ASN A 109 -8.25 -3.99 2.28
N CYS A 110 -9.19 -3.06 2.14
CA CYS A 110 -9.00 -1.82 1.42
C CYS A 110 -9.78 -0.71 2.13
N ASN A 111 -9.11 0.40 2.43
CA ASN A 111 -9.72 1.58 3.01
C ASN A 111 -9.44 2.76 2.09
N HIS A 112 -10.50 3.50 1.74
CA HIS A 112 -10.43 4.64 0.84
C HIS A 112 -11.07 5.86 1.50
N TYR A 113 -10.37 6.98 1.49
CA TYR A 113 -10.79 8.23 2.10
C TYR A 113 -10.63 9.40 1.13
N LEU A 114 -11.51 10.39 1.27
CA LEU A 114 -11.30 11.70 0.68
C LEU A 114 -10.56 12.57 1.70
N ILE A 115 -9.44 13.16 1.27
CA ILE A 115 -8.60 14.01 2.11
C ILE A 115 -8.37 15.37 1.45
N VAL A 116 -7.93 16.34 2.24
CA VAL A 116 -7.39 17.60 1.71
C VAL A 116 -6.01 17.30 1.11
N PRO A 117 -5.75 17.70 -0.16
CA PRO A 117 -4.49 17.41 -0.82
C PRO A 117 -3.30 18.06 -0.10
N ARG A 118 -2.30 17.25 0.24
CA ARG A 118 -1.02 17.72 0.84
C ARG A 118 0.16 17.53 -0.10
N THR A 119 0.11 16.50 -0.93
CA THR A 119 1.09 16.18 -1.96
C THR A 119 0.39 15.93 -3.29
N CYS A 120 1.12 15.97 -4.40
CA CYS A 120 0.55 15.62 -5.70
C CYS A 120 0.39 14.10 -5.81
N ARG A 121 1.41 13.35 -5.40
CA ARG A 121 1.37 11.90 -5.34
C ARG A 121 2.34 11.36 -4.29
N GLN A 122 1.93 10.38 -3.51
CA GLN A 122 2.80 9.57 -2.67
C GLN A 122 2.23 8.15 -2.62
N GLN A 123 2.96 7.21 -3.19
CA GLN A 123 2.53 5.83 -3.35
C GLN A 123 3.60 4.88 -2.83
N THR A 124 3.15 3.86 -2.13
CA THR A 124 3.91 2.66 -1.79
C THR A 124 3.07 1.46 -2.20
N CYS A 125 3.68 0.51 -2.87
CA CYS A 125 3.03 -0.68 -3.39
C CYS A 125 4.02 -1.84 -3.33
N GLN A 126 3.81 -2.74 -2.40
CA GLN A 126 4.43 -4.04 -2.41
C GLN A 126 3.54 -5.01 -3.17
N CYS A 127 4.11 -5.70 -4.17
CA CYS A 127 3.50 -6.83 -4.85
C CYS A 127 4.48 -7.99 -4.80
N CYS A 128 4.21 -8.94 -3.92
CA CYS A 128 5.11 -10.01 -3.57
C CYS A 128 6.52 -9.51 -3.19
N CYS A 129 7.56 -9.93 -3.93
CA CYS A 129 8.94 -9.52 -3.71
C CYS A 129 9.30 -8.16 -4.34
N VAL A 130 8.36 -7.49 -5.00
CA VAL A 130 8.59 -6.21 -5.67
C VAL A 130 8.00 -5.11 -4.81
N ASP A 131 8.81 -4.10 -4.49
CA ASP A 131 8.39 -2.90 -3.75
C ASP A 131 8.52 -1.67 -4.65
N GLY A 132 7.40 -1.09 -5.03
CA GLY A 132 7.29 0.15 -5.79
C GLY A 132 7.00 1.33 -4.86
N ARG A 133 7.76 2.41 -5.02
CA ARG A 133 7.54 3.67 -4.32
C ARG A 133 7.57 4.83 -5.29
N GLN A 134 6.69 5.80 -5.09
CA GLN A 134 6.65 7.01 -5.90
C GLN A 134 6.28 8.20 -5.03
N ALA A 135 6.94 9.34 -5.21
CA ALA A 135 6.49 10.58 -4.57
C ALA A 135 6.77 11.80 -5.44
N PHE A 136 5.75 12.58 -5.75
CA PHE A 136 5.88 13.83 -6.50
C PHE A 136 5.33 15.00 -5.65
N PRO A 137 6.16 15.98 -5.25
CA PRO A 137 7.62 16.04 -5.44
C PRO A 137 8.37 14.94 -4.65
N CYS A 138 9.64 14.70 -4.98
CA CYS A 138 10.46 13.70 -4.28
C CYS A 138 10.50 14.01 -2.78
N THR A 139 10.48 12.96 -1.95
CA THR A 139 10.52 13.06 -0.48
C THR A 139 11.77 12.39 0.07
N LYS A 140 12.00 12.46 1.39
CA LYS A 140 13.07 11.68 2.03
C LYS A 140 12.86 10.17 1.88
N GLU A 141 11.61 9.72 1.86
CA GLU A 141 11.27 8.30 1.70
C GLU A 141 11.41 7.81 0.26
N VAL A 142 11.23 8.70 -0.72
CA VAL A 142 11.37 8.41 -2.15
C VAL A 142 12.31 9.44 -2.78
N PRO A 143 13.63 9.24 -2.63
CA PRO A 143 14.62 10.14 -3.19
C PRO A 143 14.62 10.08 -4.72
N CYS A 144 15.13 11.14 -5.36
CA CYS A 144 15.34 11.15 -6.80
C CYS A 144 16.42 10.12 -7.17
N LEU A 145 16.07 9.09 -7.94
CA LEU A 145 16.96 8.00 -8.29
C LEU A 145 16.77 7.59 -9.75
N ILE A 146 17.89 7.46 -10.49
CA ILE A 146 17.90 6.90 -11.84
C ILE A 146 18.71 5.61 -11.77
N ASN A 147 18.03 4.49 -11.95
CA ASN A 147 18.62 3.17 -11.91
C ASN A 147 18.08 2.30 -13.04
N CYS A 148 18.97 1.59 -13.70
CA CYS A 148 18.65 0.61 -14.71
C CYS A 148 19.30 -0.72 -14.34
N LEU A 149 18.49 -1.75 -14.10
CA LEU A 149 18.95 -3.11 -13.82
C LEU A 149 19.97 -3.19 -12.66
N CYS A 150 19.62 -2.60 -11.51
CA CYS A 150 20.48 -2.50 -10.33
C CYS A 150 21.73 -1.62 -10.50
N CYS A 151 21.95 -0.98 -11.65
CA CYS A 151 22.97 0.03 -11.84
C CYS A 151 22.37 1.41 -11.61
N THR A 152 22.73 2.05 -10.51
CA THR A 152 22.37 3.43 -10.23
C THR A 152 23.32 4.34 -10.99
N CYS A 153 22.78 5.27 -11.77
CA CYS A 153 23.52 6.31 -12.50
C CYS A 153 23.40 7.69 -11.85
N PHE A 154 22.32 7.89 -11.09
CA PHE A 154 22.00 9.15 -10.43
C PHE A 154 21.27 8.85 -9.13
N ALA A 155 21.70 9.48 -8.04
CA ALA A 155 21.09 9.34 -6.73
C ALA A 155 21.08 10.68 -6.00
N ASN A 156 19.92 11.07 -5.49
CA ASN A 156 19.71 12.28 -4.69
C ASN A 156 20.32 13.54 -5.32
N TRP A 157 20.00 13.81 -6.60
CA TRP A 157 20.49 14.98 -7.34
C TRP A 157 22.01 14.97 -7.64
N GLY A 158 22.71 13.88 -7.34
CA GLY A 158 24.13 13.67 -7.65
C GLY A 158 24.35 12.53 -8.65
N THR A 159 25.43 12.62 -9.43
CA THR A 159 25.89 11.53 -10.29
C THR A 159 26.58 10.46 -9.44
N SER A 160 26.17 9.21 -9.62
CA SER A 160 26.77 8.06 -8.93
C SER A 160 26.65 6.87 -9.85
N CYS A 161 27.74 6.16 -10.13
CA CYS A 161 27.72 4.93 -10.93
C CYS A 161 28.05 3.77 -10.00
N GLN A 162 27.02 3.13 -9.46
CA GLN A 162 27.17 2.03 -8.50
C GLN A 162 26.17 0.92 -8.80
N CYS A 163 26.65 -0.32 -8.80
CA CYS A 163 25.83 -1.50 -9.08
C CYS A 163 25.52 -2.28 -7.81
N CYS A 164 24.29 -2.82 -7.74
CA CYS A 164 23.84 -3.73 -6.68
C CYS A 164 24.04 -3.17 -5.26
N LYS A 165 23.92 -1.85 -5.11
CA LYS A 165 23.95 -1.18 -3.80
C LYS A 165 22.55 -0.98 -3.28
N THR A 166 22.41 -1.06 -1.96
CA THR A 166 21.16 -0.70 -1.30
C THR A 166 20.92 0.81 -1.39
N ILE A 167 19.68 1.25 -1.24
CA ILE A 167 19.36 2.69 -1.25
C ILE A 167 20.12 3.43 -0.13
N GLY A 168 20.30 2.81 1.04
CA GLY A 168 21.05 3.39 2.14
C GLY A 168 22.56 3.53 1.88
N ASP A 169 23.13 2.70 1.02
CA ASP A 169 24.53 2.83 0.60
C ASP A 169 24.71 3.90 -0.49
N LEU A 170 23.70 4.06 -1.36
CA LEU A 170 23.67 5.10 -2.38
C LEU A 170 23.47 6.49 -1.79
N ILE A 171 22.66 6.61 -0.74
CA ILE A 171 22.27 7.87 -0.12
C ILE A 171 22.43 7.76 1.40
N PRO A 172 23.63 8.02 1.95
CA PRO A 172 23.92 7.88 3.37
C PRO A 172 23.04 8.75 4.29
N SER A 173 22.54 9.88 3.81
CA SER A 173 21.67 10.79 4.56
C SER A 173 20.28 10.21 4.89
N LEU A 174 19.95 9.02 4.39
CA LEU A 174 18.73 8.30 4.74
C LEU A 174 18.90 7.38 5.95
N LYS A 175 20.14 7.18 6.43
CA LYS A 175 20.43 6.38 7.61
C LYS A 175 20.33 7.18 8.93
N GLU A 176 20.24 8.51 8.84
CA GLU A 176 20.08 9.44 9.96
C GLU A 176 18.60 9.63 10.34
#